data_AF-A0A2V8FCV9-F1
#
_entry.id   AF-A0A2V8FCV9-F1
#
_cell.length_a   1.000
_cell.length_b   1.000
_cell.length_c   1.000
_cell.angle_alpha   90.00
_cell.angle_beta   90.00
_cell.angle_gamma   90.00
#
_symmetry.space_group_name_H-M   'P 1'
#
loop_
_entity.id
_entity.type
_entity.pdbx_description
1 polymer ?
#
loop_
_entity_poly.entity_id
_entity_poly.type
_entity_poly.pdbx_seq_one_letter_code
_entity_poly.pdbx_strand_id
1 'polypeptide(L)'
;MVRRGGARLPLASQHWGHYPACFDMAPAPTVTFHVMGSLRTYCAGAAQLSISGRTVRTALEDLERSQVALYRNVCDETGAVRRHLNVFVNADNVRDLNGVDTALTSGDVITILPAVSGG
;
A
#
# COMPACT_ATOMS: atom_id res chain seq x y z
N MET A 1 -0.97 -12.14 60.86
CA MET A 1 -1.12 -13.61 60.73
C MET A 1 -2.27 -13.89 59.76
N VAL A 2 -1.95 -14.40 58.57
CA VAL A 2 -2.78 -15.34 57.76
C VAL A 2 -4.18 -14.82 57.30
N ARG A 3 -4.35 -14.32 56.06
CA ARG A 3 -4.49 -15.01 54.75
C ARG A 3 -5.95 -15.37 54.35
N ARG A 4 -6.24 -15.11 53.06
CA ARG A 4 -7.31 -15.64 52.17
C ARG A 4 -8.71 -15.06 52.44
N GLY A 5 -9.53 -14.71 51.45
CA GLY A 5 -9.48 -14.92 50.01
C GLY A 5 -10.92 -14.89 49.48
N GLY A 6 -11.10 -14.50 48.21
CA GLY A 6 -12.33 -14.80 47.47
C GLY A 6 -13.33 -13.66 47.32
N ALA A 7 -12.93 -12.57 46.65
CA ALA A 7 -13.92 -11.74 45.95
C ALA A 7 -14.50 -12.57 44.80
N ARG A 8 -15.75 -12.99 44.98
CA ARG A 8 -16.55 -13.73 44.00
C ARG A 8 -16.94 -12.75 42.89
N LEU A 9 -16.14 -12.67 41.83
CA LEU A 9 -16.55 -12.03 40.59
C LEU A 9 -17.76 -12.80 40.03
N PRO A 10 -18.86 -12.13 39.64
CA PRO A 10 -19.92 -12.83 38.93
C PRO A 10 -19.39 -13.28 37.57
N LEU A 11 -19.75 -14.51 37.19
CA LEU A 11 -19.63 -15.00 35.82
C LEU A 11 -20.38 -14.02 34.90
N ALA A 12 -19.64 -13.13 34.23
CA ALA A 12 -20.15 -12.43 33.08
C ALA A 12 -20.27 -13.45 31.95
N SER A 13 -21.51 -13.86 31.74
CA SER A 13 -21.95 -14.88 30.81
C SER A 13 -21.37 -14.68 29.42
N GLN A 14 -20.83 -15.79 28.96
CA GLN A 14 -20.54 -16.13 27.58
C GLN A 14 -21.73 -15.76 26.67
N HIS A 15 -21.55 -14.74 25.83
CA HIS A 15 -22.27 -14.53 24.55
C HIS A 15 -21.70 -13.29 23.85
N TRP A 16 -20.45 -13.37 23.41
CA TRP A 16 -20.03 -12.50 22.30
C TRP A 16 -20.41 -13.23 21.02
N GLY A 17 -21.48 -12.75 20.40
CA GLY A 17 -22.00 -13.28 19.16
C GLY A 17 -20.94 -13.25 18.05
N HIS A 18 -21.12 -14.14 17.08
CA HIS A 18 -20.45 -14.17 15.79
C HIS A 18 -19.99 -12.78 15.31
N TYR A 19 -18.70 -12.49 15.46
CA TYR A 19 -18.03 -11.57 14.56
C TYR A 19 -17.62 -12.41 13.35
N PRO A 20 -18.16 -12.18 12.13
CA PRO A 20 -17.47 -12.66 10.95
C PRO A 20 -16.08 -12.01 11.02
N ALA A 21 -15.04 -12.82 10.82
CA ALA A 21 -13.62 -12.45 10.97
C ALA A 21 -13.40 -10.93 10.84
N CYS A 22 -13.03 -10.28 11.95
CA CYS A 22 -12.57 -8.90 11.92
C CYS A 22 -11.39 -8.85 10.96
N PHE A 23 -11.68 -8.56 9.70
CA PHE A 23 -10.70 -8.50 8.62
C PHE A 23 -9.93 -7.23 8.88
N ASP A 24 -8.87 -7.37 9.69
CA ASP A 24 -7.77 -6.44 9.86
C ASP A 24 -8.18 -4.96 9.75
N MET A 25 -8.80 -4.42 10.80
CA MET A 25 -9.12 -2.99 10.91
C MET A 25 -7.87 -2.16 11.26
N ALA A 26 -6.70 -2.55 10.76
CA ALA A 26 -5.55 -1.67 10.74
C ALA A 26 -5.75 -0.63 9.62
N PRO A 27 -5.37 0.64 9.82
CA PRO A 27 -5.34 1.60 8.72
C PRO A 27 -4.42 1.08 7.60
N ALA A 28 -4.77 1.37 6.34
CA ALA A 28 -3.89 1.03 5.22
C ALA A 28 -2.50 1.67 5.45
N PRO A 29 -1.39 0.95 5.17
CA PRO A 29 -0.07 1.49 5.41
C PRO A 29 0.20 2.67 4.49
N THR A 30 0.90 3.67 5.03
CA THR A 30 1.37 4.82 4.25
C THR A 30 2.70 4.48 3.61
N VAL A 31 2.77 4.62 2.29
CA VAL A 31 3.96 4.41 1.46
C VAL A 31 4.35 5.70 0.75
N THR A 32 5.59 5.75 0.26
CA THR A 32 6.11 6.91 -0.48
C THR A 32 6.32 6.54 -1.94
N PHE A 33 5.64 7.22 -2.86
CA PHE A 33 5.92 7.13 -4.29
C PHE A 33 7.06 8.06 -4.67
N HIS A 34 8.17 7.51 -5.16
CA HIS A 34 9.25 8.24 -5.80
C HIS A 34 8.98 8.37 -7.30
N VAL A 35 8.79 9.60 -7.75
CA VAL A 35 8.49 9.93 -9.15
C VAL A 35 9.77 10.43 -9.84
N MET A 36 10.20 9.73 -10.88
CA MET A 36 11.49 9.99 -11.56
C MET A 36 11.33 10.68 -12.91
N GLY A 37 12.32 11.49 -13.26
CA GLY A 37 12.49 12.06 -14.61
C GLY A 37 11.26 12.83 -15.10
N SER A 38 10.87 12.56 -16.35
CA SER A 38 9.75 13.21 -17.03
C SER A 38 8.38 12.96 -16.38
N LEU A 39 8.24 11.93 -15.55
CA LEU A 39 6.97 11.64 -14.88
C LEU A 39 6.57 12.75 -13.89
N ARG A 40 7.53 13.51 -13.38
CA ARG A 40 7.29 14.62 -12.45
C ARG A 40 6.40 15.72 -13.05
N THR A 41 6.42 15.88 -14.37
CA THR A 41 5.57 16.86 -15.08
C THR A 41 4.07 16.55 -14.90
N TYR A 42 3.72 15.29 -14.60
CA TYR A 42 2.32 14.88 -14.39
C TYR A 42 1.85 14.97 -12.94
N CYS A 43 2.72 15.39 -12.00
CA CYS A 43 2.40 15.60 -10.59
C CYS A 43 2.96 16.93 -10.07
N ALA A 44 2.82 18.01 -10.86
CA ALA A 44 3.24 19.38 -10.52
C ALA A 44 4.72 19.51 -10.07
N GLY A 45 5.60 18.64 -10.57
CA GLY A 45 7.02 18.62 -10.21
C GLY A 45 7.35 17.88 -8.90
N ALA A 46 6.35 17.30 -8.21
CA ALA A 46 6.57 16.56 -6.97
C ALA A 46 7.51 15.37 -7.21
N ALA A 47 8.57 15.28 -6.39
CA ALA A 47 9.49 14.16 -6.41
C ALA A 47 9.01 12.98 -5.58
N GLN A 48 8.17 13.26 -4.58
CA GLN A 48 7.65 12.28 -3.62
C GLN A 48 6.16 12.55 -3.37
N LEU A 49 5.39 11.47 -3.22
CA LEU A 49 3.98 11.52 -2.84
C LEU A 49 3.72 10.50 -1.75
N SER A 50 3.04 10.90 -0.68
CA SER A 50 2.60 9.98 0.38
C SER A 50 1.22 9.44 0.03
N ILE A 51 1.10 8.12 -0.09
CA ILE A 51 -0.11 7.43 -0.56
C ILE A 51 -0.40 6.27 0.39
N SER A 52 -1.68 5.96 0.62
CA SER A 52 -2.06 4.82 1.48
C SER A 52 -2.48 3.62 0.63
N GLY A 53 -1.99 2.44 0.96
CA GLY A 53 -2.36 1.23 0.21
C GLY A 53 -1.77 -0.04 0.80
N ARG A 54 -2.55 -1.13 0.82
CA ARG A 54 -2.12 -2.44 1.33
C ARG A 54 -1.35 -3.26 0.31
N THR A 55 -1.58 -2.96 -0.97
CA THR A 55 -0.88 -3.54 -2.13
C THR A 55 -0.53 -2.44 -3.11
N VAL A 56 0.43 -2.72 -4.00
CA VAL A 56 0.79 -1.80 -5.10
C VAL A 56 -0.44 -1.38 -5.89
N ARG A 57 -1.38 -2.29 -6.15
CA ARG A 57 -2.67 -2.02 -6.81
C ARG A 57 -3.46 -0.96 -6.05
N THR A 58 -3.76 -1.18 -4.78
CA THR A 58 -4.56 -0.23 -3.99
C THR A 58 -3.86 1.13 -3.84
N ALA A 59 -2.53 1.14 -3.80
CA ALA A 59 -1.76 2.37 -3.76
C ALA A 59 -1.81 3.11 -5.12
N LEU A 60 -1.77 2.40 -6.24
CA LEU A 60 -1.97 2.98 -7.58
C LEU A 60 -3.41 3.50 -7.77
N GLU A 61 -4.41 2.83 -7.22
CA GLU A 61 -5.82 3.30 -7.23
C GLU A 61 -5.99 4.59 -6.41
N ASP A 62 -5.30 4.72 -5.27
CA ASP A 62 -5.30 5.97 -4.49
C ASP A 62 -4.48 7.09 -5.20
N LEU A 63 -3.42 6.70 -5.92
CA LEU A 63 -2.69 7.60 -6.81
C LEU A 63 -3.57 8.09 -7.98
N GLU A 64 -4.46 7.25 -8.53
CA GLU A 64 -5.41 7.67 -9.57
C GLU A 64 -6.31 8.80 -9.07
N ARG A 65 -6.82 8.69 -7.85
CA ARG A 65 -7.72 9.68 -7.24
C ARG A 65 -7.01 11.01 -6.97
N SER A 66 -5.76 10.95 -6.53
CA SER A 66 -4.99 12.14 -6.14
C SER A 66 -4.20 12.77 -7.29
N GLN A 67 -3.73 11.98 -8.25
CA GLN A 67 -2.83 12.37 -9.35
C GLN A 67 -3.22 11.68 -10.68
N VAL A 68 -4.44 11.92 -11.16
CA VAL A 68 -5.00 11.33 -12.40
C VAL A 68 -4.03 11.37 -13.59
N ALA A 69 -3.38 12.51 -13.81
CA ALA A 69 -2.46 12.69 -14.94
C ALA A 69 -1.24 11.77 -14.82
N LEU A 70 -0.67 11.63 -13.63
CA LEU A 70 0.45 10.71 -13.39
C LEU A 70 -0.02 9.26 -13.57
N TYR A 71 -1.14 8.88 -12.95
CA TYR A 71 -1.68 7.52 -13.05
C TYR A 71 -1.89 7.08 -14.50
N ARG A 72 -2.47 7.92 -15.37
CA ARG A 72 -2.68 7.60 -16.80
C ARG A 72 -1.39 7.36 -17.57
N ASN A 73 -0.28 7.95 -17.13
CA ASN A 73 1.04 7.71 -17.71
C ASN A 73 1.72 6.47 -17.12
N VAL A 74 1.31 6.02 -15.93
CA VAL A 74 1.87 4.85 -15.23
C VAL A 74 1.14 3.56 -15.59
N CYS A 75 -0.18 3.61 -15.62
CA CYS A 75 -1.08 2.49 -15.86
C CYS A 75 -1.83 2.65 -17.18
N ASP A 76 -2.28 1.52 -17.73
CA ASP A 76 -3.27 1.49 -18.80
C ASP A 76 -4.71 1.47 -18.25
N GLU A 77 -5.69 1.38 -19.15
CA GLU A 77 -7.11 1.39 -18.83
C GLU A 77 -7.57 0.17 -18.02
N THR A 78 -6.76 -0.90 -17.98
CA THR A 78 -7.03 -2.10 -17.17
C THR A 78 -6.45 -2.00 -15.76
N GLY A 79 -5.70 -0.93 -15.45
CA GLY A 79 -4.97 -0.75 -14.20
C GLY A 79 -3.63 -1.47 -14.17
N ALA A 80 -3.17 -2.04 -15.29
CA ALA A 80 -1.87 -2.68 -15.39
C ALA A 80 -0.77 -1.62 -15.60
N VAL A 81 0.40 -1.83 -14.97
CA VAL A 81 1.57 -0.97 -15.16
C VAL A 81 2.06 -1.08 -16.61
N ARG A 82 2.23 0.05 -17.28
CA ARG A 82 2.66 0.10 -18.69
C ARG A 82 4.03 -0.55 -18.87
N ARG A 83 4.19 -1.31 -19.96
CA ARG A 83 5.41 -2.10 -20.26
C ARG A 83 6.71 -1.31 -20.28
N HIS A 84 6.65 -0.02 -20.63
CA HIS A 84 7.81 0.86 -20.75
C HIS A 84 8.21 1.49 -19.41
N LEU A 85 7.58 1.10 -18.31
CA LEU A 85 7.93 1.51 -16.95
C LEU A 85 8.35 0.30 -16.14
N ASN A 86 9.21 0.56 -15.16
CA ASN A 86 9.52 -0.32 -14.06
C ASN A 86 8.97 0.29 -12.77
N VAL A 87 8.35 -0.55 -11.96
CA VAL A 87 7.87 -0.18 -10.63
C VAL A 87 8.61 -1.06 -9.63
N PHE A 88 9.22 -0.42 -8.63
CA PHE A 88 9.96 -1.11 -7.59
C PHE A 88 9.27 -0.88 -6.26
N VAL A 89 9.20 -1.93 -5.44
CA VAL A 89 8.94 -1.81 -4.00
C VAL A 89 10.30 -1.94 -3.33
N ASN A 90 10.77 -0.85 -2.73
CA ASN A 90 12.13 -0.70 -2.22
C ASN A 90 13.18 -0.97 -3.33
N ALA A 91 13.86 -2.13 -3.28
CA ALA A 91 14.87 -2.51 -4.26
C ALA A 91 14.37 -3.50 -5.33
N ASP A 92 13.20 -4.10 -5.13
CA ASP A 92 12.72 -5.22 -5.92
C ASP A 92 11.68 -4.78 -6.94
N ASN A 93 11.83 -5.20 -8.20
CA ASN A 93 10.87 -4.89 -9.25
C ASN A 93 9.60 -5.69 -9.04
N VAL A 94 8.43 -5.06 -9.13
CA VAL A 94 7.13 -5.75 -8.94
C VAL A 94 6.93 -6.92 -9.91
N ARG A 95 7.60 -6.90 -11.07
CA ARG A 95 7.58 -8.01 -12.04
C ARG A 95 8.26 -9.28 -11.52
N ASP A 96 9.21 -9.14 -10.61
CA ASP A 96 9.92 -10.25 -9.96
C ASP A 96 9.22 -10.67 -8.64
N LEU A 97 8.20 -9.92 -8.22
CA LEU A 97 7.36 -10.17 -7.04
C LEU A 97 5.97 -10.70 -7.45
N ASN A 98 4.90 -10.30 -6.74
CA ASN A 98 3.51 -10.63 -7.04
C ASN A 98 2.83 -9.59 -7.96
N GLY A 99 3.60 -8.90 -8.81
CA GLY A 99 3.06 -7.85 -9.67
C GLY A 99 2.42 -6.71 -8.87
N VAL A 100 1.30 -6.19 -9.36
CA VAL A 100 0.53 -5.14 -8.66
C VAL A 100 -0.13 -5.66 -7.37
N ASP A 101 -0.22 -6.97 -7.18
CA ASP A 101 -0.78 -7.56 -5.95
C ASP A 101 0.28 -7.75 -4.85
N THR A 102 1.51 -7.26 -5.09
CA THR A 102 2.56 -7.19 -4.06
C THR A 102 2.09 -6.41 -2.84
N ALA A 103 2.15 -7.04 -1.67
CA ALA A 103 1.76 -6.45 -0.39
C ALA A 103 2.76 -5.36 0.04
N LEU A 104 2.24 -4.33 0.69
CA LEU A 104 2.99 -3.18 1.16
C LEU A 104 2.93 -3.06 2.68
N THR A 105 4.01 -2.56 3.26
CA THR A 105 4.13 -2.21 4.67
C THR A 105 4.35 -0.70 4.81
N SER A 106 4.00 -0.16 5.98
CA SER A 106 4.19 1.26 6.25
C SER A 106 5.66 1.63 6.14
N GLY A 107 5.96 2.71 5.41
CA GLY A 107 7.32 3.16 5.15
C GLY A 107 7.96 2.58 3.89
N ASP A 108 7.31 1.64 3.19
CA ASP A 108 7.80 1.17 1.89
C ASP A 108 7.87 2.32 0.88
N VAL A 109 8.87 2.22 0.00
CA VAL A 109 9.07 3.18 -1.09
C VAL A 109 8.72 2.52 -2.40
N ILE A 110 7.76 3.11 -3.13
CA ILE A 110 7.42 2.70 -4.49
C ILE A 110 8.14 3.62 -5.47
N THR A 111 9.09 3.11 -6.24
CA THR A 111 9.80 3.91 -7.24
C THR A 111 9.27 3.62 -8.63
N ILE A 112 8.88 4.66 -9.37
CA ILE A 112 8.43 4.55 -10.76
C ILE A 112 9.51 5.11 -11.68
N LEU A 113 10.03 4.26 -12.55
CA LEU A 113 11.14 4.56 -13.46
C LEU A 113 10.77 4.24 -14.91
N PRO A 114 11.06 5.12 -15.87
CA PRO A 114 11.09 4.74 -17.28
C PRO A 114 12.04 3.54 -17.48
N ALA A 115 11.60 2.55 -18.25
CA ALA A 115 12.46 1.45 -18.65
C ALA A 115 13.51 2.01 -19.63
N VAL A 116 14.70 2.26 -19.11
CA VAL A 116 15.90 2.45 -19.93
C VAL A 116 16.40 1.05 -20.30
N SER A 117 16.48 0.75 -21.59
CA SER A 117 17.37 -0.33 -22.01
C SER A 117 18.77 0.11 -21.61
N GLY A 118 19.39 -0.57 -20.64
CA GLY A 118 20.82 -0.41 -20.42
C GLY A 118 21.53 -0.60 -21.75
N GLY A 119 22.23 0.44 -22.20
CA GLY A 119 23.14 0.34 -23.33
C GLY A 119 24.39 -0.43 -22.94
#